data_AF-A0A6J1EZ56-F1
#
_entry.id   AF-A0A6J1EZ56-F1
#
_cell.length_a   1.000
_cell.length_b   1.000
_cell.length_c   1.000
_cell.angle_alpha   90.00
_cell.angle_beta   90.00
_cell.angle_gamma   90.00
#
_symmetry.space_group_name_H-M   'P 1'
#
loop_
_entity.id
_entity.type
_entity.pdbx_description
1 polymer ?
#
loop_
_entity_poly.entity_id
_entity_poly.type
_entity_poly.pdbx_seq_one_letter_code
_entity_poly.pdbx_strand_id
1 'polypeptide(L)'
;MAEFLWTFAVQEVLKKTVKLAAEQIGLASGYEEKLSKLKDSLLMAQAILRDAERMKTNLESQKQWVKQLEDIIFEADILLDELAYEDVRRKVEIEKYKVVRNFFSFSKNPLAFRLKMANKITTVAKNLADFNSTQSPSGCVATTSNEAKIDLNQTRETDLFLDEIGVIGRESEVSNILDKLLALNNQKTLVVLPIVGTGGLGKTTLVKEIFHHEMIRKNFDTFIWVCVSDPFKIHKILRAIVGYMKPTFGGSDEKEIILRELQNLLSNKKYFVVLDDVWNEEPILWNELRACFLKINKNMGSAIVVTTRSDKVAEIMETKYRHHLRQLLDDHCWSLFEKCAFESKLPVISDVIRAQLVQKFGGIPLIRKVLGGMVKSCKNDEELQSDFGKSSEN
;
A
#
# COMPACT_ATOMS: atom_id res chain seq x y z
N MET A 1 -14.15 9.76 -0.61
CA MET A 1 -12.69 9.60 -0.44
C MET A 1 -12.36 8.83 0.83
N ALA A 2 -12.90 9.21 2.00
CA ALA A 2 -12.72 8.48 3.27
C ALA A 2 -13.07 6.98 3.19
N GLU A 3 -14.18 6.62 2.52
CA GLU A 3 -14.62 5.22 2.38
C GLU A 3 -13.65 4.34 1.58
N PHE A 4 -13.03 4.89 0.53
CA PHE A 4 -11.99 4.17 -0.23
C PHE A 4 -10.73 3.97 0.60
N LEU A 5 -10.39 4.96 1.43
CA LEU A 5 -9.24 4.90 2.31
C LEU A 5 -9.47 3.87 3.44
N TRP A 6 -10.70 3.76 3.93
CA TRP A 6 -11.12 2.77 4.94
C TRP A 6 -11.00 1.33 4.43
N THR A 7 -11.63 1.01 3.29
CA THR A 7 -11.54 -0.33 2.69
C THR A 7 -10.09 -0.73 2.39
N PHE A 8 -9.28 0.24 1.94
CA PHE A 8 -7.84 0.03 1.74
C PHE A 8 -7.11 -0.31 3.05
N ALA A 9 -7.41 0.38 4.16
CA ALA A 9 -6.78 0.10 5.45
C ALA A 9 -7.10 -1.33 5.92
N VAL A 10 -8.37 -1.74 5.86
CA VAL A 10 -8.81 -3.11 6.16
C VAL A 10 -8.10 -4.13 5.27
N GLN A 11 -7.93 -3.83 3.97
CA GLN A 11 -7.22 -4.69 3.03
C GLN A 11 -5.73 -4.86 3.38
N GLU A 12 -5.05 -3.82 3.85
CA GLU A 12 -3.63 -3.92 4.25
C GLU A 12 -3.46 -4.66 5.58
N VAL A 13 -4.34 -4.43 6.57
CA VAL A 13 -4.37 -5.22 7.81
C VAL A 13 -4.59 -6.69 7.46
N LEU A 14 -5.56 -7.00 6.61
CA LEU A 14 -5.82 -8.36 6.13
C LEU A 14 -4.59 -9.02 5.49
N LYS A 15 -3.82 -8.28 4.66
CA LYS A 15 -2.57 -8.80 4.08
C LYS A 15 -1.53 -9.12 5.15
N LYS A 16 -1.37 -8.24 6.14
CA LYS A 16 -0.47 -8.46 7.29
C LYS A 16 -0.90 -9.72 8.05
N THR A 17 -2.19 -9.84 8.38
CA THR A 17 -2.75 -10.99 9.12
C THR A 17 -2.58 -12.30 8.35
N VAL A 18 -2.78 -12.32 7.02
CA VAL A 18 -2.49 -13.50 6.17
C VAL A 18 -1.01 -13.89 6.25
N LYS A 19 -0.11 -12.91 6.21
CA LYS A 19 1.34 -13.15 6.30
C LYS A 19 1.72 -13.74 7.66
N LEU A 20 1.22 -13.15 8.75
CA LEU A 20 1.43 -13.64 10.11
C LEU A 20 0.90 -15.07 10.29
N ALA A 21 -0.30 -15.36 9.76
CA ALA A 21 -0.85 -16.72 9.79
C ALA A 21 0.06 -17.72 9.06
N ALA A 22 0.61 -17.35 7.91
CA ALA A 22 1.54 -18.20 7.16
C ALA A 22 2.87 -18.44 7.91
N GLU A 23 3.43 -17.41 8.54
CA GLU A 23 4.64 -17.52 9.37
C GLU A 23 4.40 -18.45 10.57
N GLN A 24 3.23 -18.35 11.20
CA GLN A 24 2.85 -19.17 12.35
C GLN A 24 2.59 -20.65 12.00
N ILE A 25 2.16 -20.97 10.77
CA ILE A 25 2.02 -22.36 10.32
C ILE A 25 3.37 -23.11 10.40
N GLY A 26 4.48 -22.44 10.05
CA GLY A 26 5.82 -23.04 10.09
C GLY A 26 6.36 -23.28 11.51
N LEU A 27 5.75 -22.65 12.52
CA LEU A 27 6.17 -22.71 13.92
C LEU A 27 5.22 -23.57 14.78
N ALA A 28 4.04 -23.87 14.26
CA ALA A 28 3.02 -24.61 14.97
C ALA A 28 3.39 -26.09 15.13
N SER A 29 3.06 -26.64 16.30
CA SER A 29 3.15 -28.06 16.61
C SER A 29 1.84 -28.50 17.24
N GLY A 30 0.96 -29.13 16.45
CA GLY A 30 -0.33 -29.67 16.88
C GLY A 30 -1.57 -28.79 16.62
N TYR A 31 -1.48 -27.75 15.78
CA TYR A 31 -2.62 -26.92 15.32
C TYR A 31 -2.38 -26.28 13.94
N GLU A 32 -1.50 -26.87 13.14
CA GLU A 32 -1.10 -26.45 11.79
C GLU A 32 -2.31 -26.40 10.85
N GLU A 33 -3.16 -27.44 10.89
CA GLU A 33 -4.38 -27.54 10.09
C GLU A 33 -5.37 -26.40 10.43
N LYS A 34 -5.43 -26.01 11.71
CA LYS A 34 -6.32 -24.94 12.18
C LYS A 34 -5.84 -23.58 11.71
N LEU A 35 -4.53 -23.33 11.74
CA LEU A 35 -3.93 -22.11 11.17
C LEU A 35 -4.07 -22.07 9.65
N SER A 36 -3.97 -23.21 8.97
CA SER A 36 -4.22 -23.29 7.53
C SER A 36 -5.66 -22.87 7.21
N LYS A 37 -6.66 -23.39 7.95
CA LYS A 37 -8.06 -22.99 7.78
C LYS A 37 -8.27 -21.50 8.02
N LEU A 38 -7.66 -20.93 9.06
CA LEU A 38 -7.71 -19.49 9.31
C LEU A 38 -7.12 -18.70 8.13
N LYS A 39 -5.94 -19.11 7.64
CA LYS A 39 -5.28 -18.49 6.49
C LYS A 39 -6.17 -18.56 5.23
N ASP A 40 -6.79 -19.70 4.96
CA ASP A 40 -7.65 -19.91 3.80
C ASP A 40 -8.89 -19.00 3.88
N SER A 41 -9.50 -18.87 5.06
CA SER A 41 -10.61 -17.94 5.31
C SER A 41 -10.19 -16.46 5.15
N LEU A 42 -8.98 -16.08 5.61
CA LEU A 42 -8.45 -14.73 5.41
C LEU A 42 -8.18 -14.44 3.92
N LEU A 43 -7.69 -15.42 3.16
CA LEU A 43 -7.50 -15.31 1.71
C LEU A 43 -8.83 -15.16 0.98
N MET A 44 -9.86 -15.91 1.38
CA MET A 44 -11.21 -15.78 0.83
C MET A 44 -11.80 -14.40 1.11
N ALA A 45 -11.67 -13.89 2.34
CA ALA A 45 -12.09 -12.54 2.68
C ALA A 45 -11.35 -11.49 1.83
N GLN A 46 -10.06 -11.69 1.55
CA GLN A 46 -9.28 -10.80 0.71
C GLN A 46 -9.77 -10.78 -0.74
N ALA A 47 -10.18 -11.93 -1.27
CA ALA A 47 -10.78 -12.02 -2.59
C ALA A 47 -12.12 -11.28 -2.65
N ILE A 48 -13.02 -11.53 -1.68
CA ILE A 48 -14.34 -10.87 -1.61
C ILE A 48 -14.19 -9.35 -1.48
N LEU A 49 -13.28 -8.87 -0.62
CA LEU A 49 -13.01 -7.44 -0.44
C LEU A 49 -12.51 -6.79 -1.74
N ARG A 50 -11.67 -7.48 -2.52
CA ARG A 50 -11.20 -7.00 -3.84
C ARG A 50 -12.33 -6.93 -4.87
N ASP A 51 -13.25 -7.88 -4.87
CA ASP A 51 -14.40 -7.88 -5.78
C ASP A 51 -15.46 -6.86 -5.36
N ALA A 52 -15.65 -6.65 -4.06
CA ALA A 52 -16.49 -5.59 -3.52
C ALA A 52 -15.97 -4.19 -3.91
N GLU A 53 -14.65 -3.94 -3.87
CA GLU A 53 -14.03 -2.70 -4.39
C GLU A 53 -14.31 -2.47 -5.89
N ARG A 54 -14.52 -3.55 -6.66
CA ARG A 54 -14.81 -3.48 -8.10
C ARG A 54 -16.29 -3.22 -8.40
N MET A 55 -17.19 -3.71 -7.55
CA MET A 55 -18.64 -3.60 -7.75
C MET A 55 -19.21 -2.38 -7.00
N LYS A 56 -19.19 -1.17 -7.57
CA LYS A 56 -19.70 0.06 -6.90
C LYS A 56 -21.24 0.14 -6.72
N THR A 57 -21.98 -0.96 -6.82
CA THR A 57 -23.44 -0.94 -6.98
C THR A 57 -24.24 -0.89 -5.68
N ASN A 58 -23.65 -1.11 -4.50
CA ASN A 58 -24.38 -1.07 -3.23
C ASN A 58 -23.51 -0.64 -2.04
N LEU A 59 -23.34 0.68 -1.87
CA LEU A 59 -22.38 1.29 -0.95
C LEU A 59 -22.66 0.97 0.54
N GLU A 60 -23.92 0.92 0.96
CA GLU A 60 -24.28 0.72 2.37
C GLU A 60 -24.11 -0.74 2.85
N SER A 61 -24.56 -1.72 2.05
CA SER A 61 -24.31 -3.14 2.35
C SER A 61 -22.83 -3.48 2.35
N GLN A 62 -22.05 -2.85 1.47
CA GLN A 62 -20.60 -3.00 1.44
C GLN A 62 -19.93 -2.39 2.65
N LYS A 63 -20.33 -1.18 3.07
CA LYS A 63 -19.81 -0.55 4.30
C LYS A 63 -20.03 -1.42 5.52
N GLN A 64 -21.25 -1.91 5.69
CA GLN A 64 -21.59 -2.77 6.82
C GLN A 64 -20.79 -4.07 6.79
N TRP A 65 -20.62 -4.67 5.61
CA TRP A 65 -19.78 -5.86 5.45
C TRP A 65 -18.31 -5.59 5.77
N VAL A 66 -17.71 -4.52 5.23
CA VAL A 66 -16.31 -4.16 5.49
C VAL A 66 -16.06 -3.88 6.97
N LYS A 67 -17.01 -3.21 7.64
CA LYS A 67 -16.92 -2.94 9.08
C LYS A 67 -16.94 -4.24 9.91
N GLN A 68 -17.85 -5.16 9.60
CA GLN A 68 -17.90 -6.46 10.29
C GLN A 68 -16.69 -7.33 9.96
N LEU A 69 -16.17 -7.26 8.74
CA LEU A 69 -14.95 -7.95 8.36
C LEU A 69 -13.75 -7.45 9.18
N GLU A 70 -13.65 -6.13 9.38
CA GLU A 70 -12.58 -5.54 10.18
C GLU A 70 -12.56 -6.07 11.61
N ASP A 71 -13.72 -6.16 12.27
CA ASP A 71 -13.84 -6.70 13.63
C ASP A 71 -13.24 -8.13 13.72
N ILE A 72 -13.56 -8.98 12.73
CA ILE A 72 -13.08 -10.36 12.67
C ILE A 72 -11.58 -10.42 12.34
N ILE A 73 -11.09 -9.56 11.45
CA ILE A 73 -9.66 -9.45 11.12
C ILE A 73 -8.87 -8.99 12.34
N PHE A 74 -9.40 -8.04 13.12
CA PHE A 74 -8.75 -7.53 14.31
C PHE A 74 -8.63 -8.61 15.39
N GLU A 75 -9.67 -9.43 15.58
CA GLU A 75 -9.62 -10.60 16.45
C GLU A 75 -8.55 -11.61 15.98
N ALA A 76 -8.44 -11.83 14.66
CA ALA A 76 -7.40 -12.67 14.07
C ALA A 76 -5.98 -12.10 14.26
N ASP A 77 -5.79 -10.78 14.09
CA ASP A 77 -4.48 -10.12 14.27
C ASP A 77 -4.01 -10.22 15.73
N ILE A 78 -4.90 -9.95 16.70
CA ILE A 78 -4.61 -10.11 18.14
C ILE A 78 -4.22 -11.55 18.47
N LEU A 79 -4.95 -12.52 17.91
CA LEU A 79 -4.67 -13.94 18.13
C LEU A 79 -3.31 -14.35 17.59
N LEU A 80 -2.94 -13.87 16.40
CA LEU A 80 -1.65 -14.16 15.78
C LEU A 80 -0.49 -13.46 16.51
N ASP A 81 -0.71 -12.25 17.04
CA ASP A 81 0.25 -11.57 17.91
C ASP A 81 0.46 -12.32 19.24
N GLU A 82 -0.61 -12.87 19.86
CA GLU A 82 -0.50 -13.71 21.08
C GLU A 82 0.35 -14.97 20.83
N LEU A 83 0.22 -15.57 19.64
CA LEU A 83 1.05 -16.71 19.21
C LEU A 83 2.52 -16.32 19.00
N ALA A 84 2.76 -15.22 18.27
CA ALA A 84 4.09 -14.73 17.98
C ALA A 84 4.84 -14.36 19.28
N TYR A 85 4.15 -13.73 20.23
CA TYR A 85 4.69 -13.39 21.54
C TYR A 85 5.12 -14.65 22.33
N GLU A 86 4.28 -15.69 22.34
CA GLU A 86 4.56 -16.93 23.08
C GLU A 86 5.69 -17.77 22.46
N ASP A 87 5.92 -17.65 21.15
CA ASP A 87 7.11 -18.23 20.51
C ASP A 87 8.40 -17.52 20.94
N VAL A 88 8.39 -16.19 21.02
CA VAL A 88 9.54 -15.40 21.50
C VAL A 88 9.79 -15.68 22.99
N ARG A 89 8.73 -15.65 23.80
CA ARG A 89 8.81 -15.94 25.25
C ARG A 89 9.42 -17.32 25.52
N ARG A 90 8.99 -18.36 24.81
CA ARG A 90 9.55 -19.72 24.96
C ARG A 90 11.03 -19.77 24.63
N LYS A 91 11.49 -19.08 23.56
CA LYS A 91 12.91 -19.02 23.21
C LYS A 91 13.74 -18.37 24.34
N VAL A 92 13.25 -17.27 24.91
CA VAL A 92 13.92 -16.57 26.02
C VAL A 92 13.93 -17.39 27.32
N GLU A 93 12.83 -18.08 27.65
CA GLU A 93 12.77 -18.94 28.84
C GLU A 93 13.69 -20.18 28.70
N ILE A 94 13.81 -20.76 27.50
CA ILE A 94 14.73 -21.87 27.20
C ILE A 94 16.20 -21.43 27.29
N GLU A 95 16.53 -20.21 26.87
CA GLU A 95 17.89 -19.65 26.99
C GLU A 95 18.28 -19.33 28.44
N LYS A 96 17.32 -18.96 29.30
CA LYS A 96 17.58 -18.58 30.70
C LYS A 96 17.59 -19.76 31.69
N TYR A 97 16.87 -20.86 31.43
CA TYR A 97 16.70 -21.96 32.39
C TYR A 97 16.89 -23.34 31.75
N LYS A 98 18.14 -23.83 31.71
CA LYS A 98 18.39 -25.28 31.68
C LYS A 98 18.11 -25.84 33.07
N VAL A 99 17.00 -26.58 33.20
CA VAL A 99 16.55 -27.37 34.38
C VAL A 99 15.58 -26.64 35.33
N VAL A 100 14.27 -26.88 35.17
CA VAL A 100 13.32 -27.58 36.09
C VAL A 100 11.89 -27.35 35.57
N ARG A 101 11.14 -28.45 35.38
CA ARG A 101 9.71 -28.49 35.05
C ARG A 101 8.87 -27.90 36.20
N ASN A 102 8.22 -26.75 35.98
CA ASN A 102 7.15 -26.26 36.87
C ASN A 102 5.79 -26.34 36.15
N PHE A 103 4.99 -27.35 36.50
CA PHE A 103 3.77 -27.78 35.81
C PHE A 103 2.45 -27.20 36.38
N PHE A 104 2.49 -26.23 37.29
CA PHE A 104 1.30 -25.84 38.08
C PHE A 104 0.71 -24.44 37.76
N SER A 105 0.83 -23.96 36.53
CA SER A 105 0.09 -22.78 36.07
C SER A 105 -0.42 -22.98 34.64
N PHE A 106 -1.70 -22.70 34.37
CA PHE A 106 -2.32 -22.90 33.05
C PHE A 106 -1.60 -22.12 31.92
N SER A 107 -0.93 -21.01 32.25
CA SER A 107 -0.11 -20.20 31.34
C SER A 107 1.34 -20.69 31.16
N LYS A 108 1.75 -21.76 31.88
CA LYS A 108 3.10 -22.36 31.83
C LYS A 108 3.09 -23.81 31.36
N ASN A 109 1.92 -24.43 31.17
CA ASN A 109 1.80 -25.77 30.59
C ASN A 109 1.68 -25.66 29.06
N PRO A 110 2.71 -26.09 28.29
CA PRO A 110 2.72 -25.94 26.84
C PRO A 110 1.52 -26.62 26.15
N LEU A 111 1.03 -27.74 26.71
CA LEU A 111 -0.12 -28.45 26.14
C LEU A 111 -1.44 -27.73 26.39
N ALA A 112 -1.61 -27.16 27.59
CA ALA A 112 -2.80 -26.37 27.93
C ALA A 112 -2.86 -25.08 27.11
N PHE A 113 -1.72 -24.41 26.92
CA PHE A 113 -1.59 -23.25 26.04
C PHE A 113 -1.94 -23.60 24.58
N ARG A 114 -1.36 -24.69 24.04
CA ARG A 114 -1.66 -25.16 22.69
C ARG A 114 -3.14 -25.47 22.50
N LEU A 115 -3.77 -26.15 23.46
CA LEU A 115 -5.21 -26.46 23.39
C LEU A 115 -6.06 -25.18 23.42
N LYS A 116 -5.73 -24.22 24.30
CA LYS A 116 -6.39 -22.91 24.39
C LYS A 116 -6.29 -22.15 23.07
N MET A 117 -5.09 -22.06 22.50
CA MET A 117 -4.86 -21.38 21.22
C MET A 117 -5.54 -22.10 20.07
N ALA A 118 -5.45 -23.43 20.02
CA ALA A 118 -6.11 -24.23 19.00
C ALA A 118 -7.63 -24.03 19.02
N ASN A 119 -8.24 -23.83 20.18
CA ASN A 119 -9.66 -23.52 20.28
C ASN A 119 -9.95 -22.09 19.78
N LYS A 120 -9.19 -21.08 20.21
CA LYS A 120 -9.33 -19.70 19.72
C LYS A 120 -9.17 -19.61 18.20
N ILE A 121 -8.16 -20.25 17.61
CA ILE A 121 -7.93 -20.30 16.16
C ILE A 121 -9.11 -20.93 15.44
N THR A 122 -9.66 -22.03 15.98
CA THR A 122 -10.84 -22.67 15.38
C THR A 122 -12.07 -21.75 15.44
N THR A 123 -12.28 -21.02 16.54
CA THR A 123 -13.38 -20.05 16.66
C THR A 123 -13.25 -18.94 15.63
N VAL A 124 -12.10 -18.28 15.54
CA VAL A 124 -11.89 -17.17 14.59
C VAL A 124 -11.96 -17.66 13.13
N ALA A 125 -11.34 -18.80 12.82
CA ALA A 125 -11.41 -19.39 11.49
C ALA A 125 -12.85 -19.72 11.08
N LYS A 126 -13.64 -20.27 12.01
CA LYS A 126 -15.05 -20.58 11.77
C LYS A 126 -15.87 -19.30 11.58
N ASN A 127 -15.73 -18.31 12.46
CA ASN A 127 -16.43 -17.03 12.35
C ASN A 127 -16.15 -16.37 10.99
N LEU A 128 -14.90 -16.38 10.55
CA LEU A 128 -14.50 -15.80 9.27
C LEU A 128 -15.01 -16.62 8.07
N ALA A 129 -15.00 -17.95 8.14
CA ALA A 129 -15.56 -18.82 7.09
C ALA A 129 -17.09 -18.67 6.97
N ASP A 130 -17.79 -18.64 8.10
CA ASP A 130 -19.23 -18.44 8.17
C ASP A 130 -19.58 -17.04 7.63
N PHE A 131 -18.82 -16.01 8.02
CA PHE A 131 -18.98 -14.64 7.53
C PHE A 131 -18.79 -14.52 6.00
N ASN A 132 -17.73 -15.13 5.46
CA ASN A 132 -17.46 -15.14 4.02
C ASN A 132 -18.56 -15.86 3.23
N SER A 133 -19.14 -16.95 3.77
CA SER A 133 -20.14 -17.75 3.07
C SER A 133 -21.57 -17.21 3.18
N THR A 134 -21.93 -16.56 4.29
CA THR A 134 -23.32 -16.12 4.55
C THR A 134 -23.59 -14.64 4.30
N GLN A 135 -22.55 -13.79 4.33
CA GLN A 135 -22.71 -12.33 4.27
C GLN A 135 -22.02 -11.65 3.08
N SER A 136 -21.47 -12.42 2.12
CA SER A 136 -20.87 -11.83 0.92
C SER A 136 -21.83 -10.82 0.26
N PRO A 137 -21.38 -9.58 -0.03
CA PRO A 137 -22.24 -8.56 -0.63
C PRO A 137 -22.82 -9.08 -1.94
N SER A 138 -24.13 -8.87 -2.14
CA SER A 138 -24.91 -9.43 -3.25
C SER A 138 -24.20 -9.20 -4.60
N GLY A 139 -23.79 -10.28 -5.26
CA GLY A 139 -23.07 -10.24 -6.54
C GLY A 139 -21.57 -10.51 -6.48
N CYS A 140 -20.94 -10.51 -5.30
CA CYS A 140 -19.54 -10.92 -5.14
C CYS A 140 -19.44 -12.45 -5.11
N VAL A 141 -18.87 -13.05 -6.16
CA VAL A 141 -18.53 -14.48 -6.20
C VAL A 141 -17.02 -14.58 -5.99
N ALA A 142 -16.58 -15.40 -5.05
CA ALA A 142 -15.16 -15.73 -4.88
C ALA A 142 -14.66 -16.55 -6.08
N THR A 143 -14.41 -15.91 -7.22
CA THR A 143 -13.85 -16.57 -8.40
C THR A 143 -12.33 -16.49 -8.35
N THR A 144 -11.71 -17.61 -7.96
CA THR A 144 -10.32 -17.87 -8.35
C THR A 144 -10.32 -18.22 -9.85
N SER A 145 -9.95 -17.24 -10.68
CA SER A 145 -9.65 -17.31 -12.13
C SER A 145 -10.71 -16.86 -13.15
N ASN A 146 -10.17 -16.18 -14.18
CA ASN A 146 -10.66 -15.71 -15.48
C ASN A 146 -11.62 -14.51 -15.58
N GLU A 147 -10.97 -13.35 -15.76
CA GLU A 147 -11.25 -12.25 -16.71
C GLU A 147 -12.68 -12.14 -17.29
N ALA A 148 -13.53 -11.39 -16.59
CA ALA A 148 -14.59 -10.61 -17.24
C ALA A 148 -14.16 -9.14 -17.27
N LYS A 149 -13.64 -8.70 -18.42
CA LYS A 149 -13.40 -7.29 -18.76
C LYS A 149 -14.74 -6.57 -18.84
N ILE A 150 -15.05 -5.73 -17.85
CA ILE A 150 -16.07 -4.68 -17.98
C ILE A 150 -15.43 -3.34 -17.54
N ASP A 151 -15.69 -2.32 -18.36
CA ASP A 151 -14.99 -1.05 -18.51
C ASP A 151 -15.10 -0.12 -17.29
N LEU A 152 -14.04 -0.09 -16.47
CA LEU A 152 -13.88 0.83 -15.32
C LEU A 152 -13.33 2.20 -15.76
N ASN A 153 -14.01 2.90 -16.68
CA ASN A 153 -13.63 4.24 -17.14
C ASN A 153 -13.83 5.38 -16.09
N GLN A 154 -13.72 5.10 -14.79
CA GLN A 154 -13.26 6.12 -13.85
C GLN A 154 -11.77 5.88 -13.66
N THR A 155 -10.98 6.50 -14.54
CA THR A 155 -9.52 6.50 -14.45
C THR A 155 -9.14 6.89 -13.03
N ARG A 156 -8.33 6.08 -12.32
CA ARG A 156 -7.71 6.55 -11.08
C ARG A 156 -6.88 7.76 -11.48
N GLU A 157 -7.31 8.95 -11.08
CA GLU A 157 -6.57 10.17 -11.34
C GLU A 157 -5.76 10.53 -10.10
N THR A 158 -4.48 10.83 -10.28
CA THR A 158 -3.64 11.42 -9.25
C THR A 158 -3.39 12.87 -9.61
N ASP A 159 -3.69 13.77 -8.67
CA ASP A 159 -3.35 15.18 -8.80
C ASP A 159 -1.88 15.43 -8.45
N LEU A 160 -1.41 16.66 -8.64
CA LEU A 160 -0.06 17.10 -8.28
C LEU A 160 0.02 17.82 -6.93
N PHE A 161 -1.10 18.03 -6.24
CA PHE A 161 -1.10 18.78 -4.99
C PHE A 161 -0.36 18.01 -3.91
N LEU A 162 0.52 18.72 -3.20
CA LEU A 162 1.13 18.20 -1.99
C LEU A 162 0.07 18.17 -0.89
N ASP A 163 0.11 17.11 -0.10
CA ASP A 163 -0.75 16.99 1.07
C ASP A 163 -0.33 18.03 2.11
N GLU A 164 -1.28 18.68 2.79
CA GLU A 164 -1.04 19.64 3.88
C GLU A 164 -0.17 19.04 5.00
N ILE A 165 -0.26 17.72 5.17
CA ILE A 165 0.50 16.97 6.16
C ILE A 165 1.97 16.81 5.76
N GLY A 166 2.31 17.00 4.47
CA GLY A 166 3.65 16.87 3.92
C GLY A 166 4.16 15.42 3.90
N VAL A 167 5.46 15.28 3.61
CA VAL A 167 6.16 14.00 3.65
C VAL A 167 7.00 13.91 4.92
N ILE A 168 6.81 12.86 5.72
CA ILE A 168 7.50 12.66 6.99
C ILE A 168 8.40 11.42 6.88
N GLY A 169 9.66 11.56 7.27
CA GLY A 169 10.56 10.42 7.49
C GLY A 169 11.04 9.77 6.20
N ARG A 170 11.07 10.54 5.10
CA ARG A 170 11.52 10.11 3.76
C ARG A 170 12.64 10.97 3.20
N GLU A 171 13.24 11.83 4.02
CA GLU A 171 14.24 12.81 3.63
C GLU A 171 15.48 12.11 3.03
N SER A 172 15.83 10.95 3.59
CA SER A 172 16.93 10.12 3.11
C SER A 172 16.62 9.51 1.74
N GLU A 173 15.40 9.02 1.52
CA GLU A 173 14.99 8.45 0.24
C GLU A 173 14.91 9.54 -0.84
N VAL A 174 14.36 10.70 -0.51
CA VAL A 174 14.32 11.86 -1.41
C VAL A 174 15.74 12.23 -1.84
N SER A 175 16.64 12.45 -0.89
CA SER A 175 18.04 12.82 -1.19
C SER A 175 18.73 11.77 -2.07
N ASN A 176 18.60 10.49 -1.73
CA ASN A 176 19.20 9.40 -2.49
C ASN A 176 18.66 9.29 -3.94
N ILE A 177 17.37 9.56 -4.15
CA ILE A 177 16.78 9.53 -5.49
C ILE A 177 17.21 10.75 -6.29
N LEU A 178 17.25 11.93 -5.66
CA LEU A 178 17.74 13.16 -6.29
C LEU A 178 19.17 13.00 -6.78
N ASP A 179 20.08 12.51 -5.92
CA ASP A 179 21.48 12.30 -6.29
C ASP A 179 21.61 11.39 -7.51
N LYS A 180 20.80 10.33 -7.58
CA LYS A 180 20.79 9.40 -8.72
C LYS A 180 20.25 10.05 -9.99
N LEU A 181 19.15 10.78 -9.90
CA LEU A 181 18.57 11.48 -11.05
C LEU A 181 19.54 12.54 -11.60
N LEU A 182 20.21 13.28 -10.72
CA LEU A 182 21.16 14.33 -11.08
C LEU A 182 22.47 13.77 -11.64
N ALA A 183 23.01 12.70 -11.05
CA ALA A 183 24.22 12.04 -11.56
C ALA A 183 24.00 11.45 -12.96
N LEU A 184 22.80 10.94 -13.23
CA LEU A 184 22.46 10.34 -14.51
C LEU A 184 22.04 11.37 -15.58
N ASN A 185 21.68 12.60 -15.20
CA ASN A 185 21.36 13.71 -16.12
C ASN A 185 22.54 14.05 -17.06
N ASN A 186 23.77 13.74 -16.67
CA ASN A 186 24.96 13.96 -17.51
C ASN A 186 25.25 12.83 -18.50
N GLN A 187 24.42 11.78 -18.56
CA GLN A 187 24.66 10.61 -19.40
C GLN A 187 23.94 10.68 -20.76
N LYS A 188 24.50 9.99 -21.75
CA LYS A 188 24.02 9.98 -23.14
C LYS A 188 22.73 9.17 -23.38
N THR A 189 22.08 8.66 -22.32
CA THR A 189 20.97 7.70 -22.42
C THR A 189 19.77 8.18 -21.64
N LEU A 190 18.56 7.89 -22.15
CA LEU A 190 17.32 8.06 -21.41
C LEU A 190 17.39 7.31 -20.09
N VAL A 191 17.14 8.00 -18.99
CA VAL A 191 17.13 7.44 -17.64
C VAL A 191 15.70 7.10 -17.26
N VAL A 192 15.48 5.85 -16.85
CA VAL A 192 14.22 5.40 -16.28
C VAL A 192 14.49 4.82 -14.91
N LEU A 193 13.83 5.41 -13.90
CA LEU A 193 13.97 5.09 -12.48
C LEU A 193 12.62 4.63 -11.92
N PRO A 194 12.42 3.31 -11.76
CA PRO A 194 11.24 2.79 -11.09
C PRO A 194 11.33 2.94 -9.56
N ILE A 195 10.22 3.32 -8.95
CA ILE A 195 9.99 3.29 -7.50
C ILE A 195 8.93 2.24 -7.23
N VAL A 196 9.34 1.20 -6.49
CA VAL A 196 8.58 -0.04 -6.29
C VAL A 196 8.18 -0.15 -4.83
N GLY A 197 6.99 -0.69 -4.58
CA GLY A 197 6.54 -0.97 -3.22
C GLY A 197 5.07 -1.31 -3.16
N THR A 198 4.63 -1.86 -2.04
CA THR A 198 3.23 -2.24 -1.83
C THR A 198 2.29 -1.03 -1.84
N GLY A 199 0.98 -1.31 -1.83
CA GLY A 199 -0.04 -0.27 -1.73
C GLY A 199 0.15 0.58 -0.49
N GLY A 200 -0.19 1.87 -0.55
CA GLY A 200 -0.22 2.73 0.63
C GLY A 200 1.13 3.13 1.23
N LEU A 201 2.27 2.66 0.69
CA LEU A 201 3.62 3.04 1.16
C LEU A 201 4.02 4.50 0.91
N GLY A 202 3.23 5.23 0.12
CA GLY A 202 3.50 6.64 -0.21
C GLY A 202 4.41 6.85 -1.41
N LYS A 203 4.45 5.93 -2.38
CA LYS A 203 5.25 6.09 -3.62
C LYS A 203 4.90 7.37 -4.38
N THR A 204 3.62 7.55 -4.69
CA THR A 204 3.10 8.76 -5.34
C THR A 204 3.46 10.01 -4.55
N THR A 205 3.29 9.98 -3.22
CA THR A 205 3.66 11.07 -2.32
C THR A 205 5.15 11.41 -2.35
N LEU A 206 6.02 10.40 -2.33
CA LEU A 206 7.47 10.57 -2.45
C LEU A 206 7.85 11.20 -3.79
N VAL A 207 7.23 10.75 -4.89
CA VAL A 207 7.50 11.31 -6.22
C VAL A 207 6.96 12.73 -6.37
N LYS A 208 5.82 13.06 -5.75
CA LYS A 208 5.33 14.45 -5.69
C LYS A 208 6.35 15.37 -5.03
N GLU A 209 6.97 14.93 -3.93
CA GLU A 209 8.03 15.70 -3.26
C GLU A 209 9.22 15.94 -4.19
N ILE A 210 9.70 14.87 -4.85
CA ILE A 210 10.81 14.95 -5.82
C ILE A 210 10.44 15.86 -7.01
N PHE A 211 9.22 15.76 -7.52
CA PHE A 211 8.73 16.55 -8.65
C PHE A 211 8.69 18.05 -8.36
N HIS A 212 8.44 18.45 -7.11
CA HIS A 212 8.47 19.84 -6.67
C HIS A 212 9.82 20.30 -6.12
N HIS A 213 10.77 19.37 -5.94
CA HIS A 213 12.06 19.67 -5.35
C HIS A 213 12.87 20.65 -6.20
N GLU A 214 13.48 21.64 -5.56
CA GLU A 214 14.18 22.75 -6.22
C GLU A 214 15.30 22.26 -7.16
N MET A 215 16.06 21.25 -6.74
CA MET A 215 17.13 20.65 -7.54
C MET A 215 16.61 20.00 -8.84
N ILE A 216 15.41 19.41 -8.81
CA ILE A 216 14.78 18.87 -10.02
C ILE A 216 14.30 20.04 -10.89
N ARG A 217 13.68 21.05 -10.27
CA ARG A 217 13.19 22.24 -10.98
C ARG A 217 14.29 23.05 -11.69
N LYS A 218 15.52 23.06 -11.16
CA LYS A 218 16.68 23.74 -11.78
C LYS A 218 17.34 22.96 -12.92
N ASN A 219 17.15 21.63 -12.97
CA ASN A 219 17.95 20.75 -13.84
C ASN A 219 17.18 20.21 -15.06
N PHE A 220 15.88 20.43 -15.14
CA PHE A 220 15.02 20.04 -16.25
C PHE A 220 14.19 21.24 -16.73
N ASP A 221 13.89 21.26 -18.03
CA ASP A 221 13.16 22.35 -18.68
C ASP A 221 11.64 22.11 -18.67
N THR A 222 11.24 20.84 -18.73
CA THR A 222 9.84 20.43 -18.80
C THR A 222 9.52 19.39 -17.74
N PHE A 223 8.42 19.55 -17.02
CA PHE A 223 7.94 18.65 -15.97
C PHE A 223 6.57 18.14 -16.34
N ILE A 224 6.39 16.81 -16.36
CA ILE A 224 5.15 16.19 -16.84
C ILE A 224 4.75 15.09 -15.86
N TRP A 225 3.47 15.05 -15.50
CA TRP A 225 2.92 14.01 -14.66
C TRP A 225 1.76 13.32 -15.37
N VAL A 226 1.84 12.00 -15.50
CA VAL A 226 0.81 11.19 -16.12
C VAL A 226 0.52 9.99 -15.22
N CYS A 227 -0.73 9.92 -14.75
CA CYS A 227 -1.24 8.67 -14.18
C CYS A 227 -1.53 7.69 -15.32
N VAL A 228 -0.99 6.48 -15.25
CA VAL A 228 -1.11 5.49 -16.32
C VAL A 228 -2.36 4.64 -16.09
N SER A 229 -3.36 4.85 -16.95
CA SER A 229 -4.59 4.05 -16.94
C SER A 229 -4.35 2.59 -17.33
N ASP A 230 -5.13 1.68 -16.75
CA ASP A 230 -5.35 0.33 -17.28
C ASP A 230 -6.63 0.33 -18.13
N PRO A 231 -6.64 -0.19 -19.38
CA PRO A 231 -5.56 -0.88 -20.10
C PRO A 231 -4.39 0.04 -20.49
N PHE A 232 -3.18 -0.49 -20.41
CA PHE A 232 -1.95 0.20 -20.85
C PHE A 232 -1.96 0.47 -22.36
N LYS A 233 -2.29 1.71 -22.74
CA LYS A 233 -2.41 2.15 -24.13
C LYS A 233 -1.39 3.26 -24.42
N ILE A 234 -0.38 2.94 -25.22
CA ILE A 234 0.75 3.84 -25.54
C ILE A 234 0.27 5.18 -26.10
N HIS A 235 -0.67 5.18 -27.06
CA HIS A 235 -1.20 6.42 -27.63
C HIS A 235 -1.91 7.29 -26.59
N LYS A 236 -2.62 6.70 -25.61
CA LYS A 236 -3.26 7.45 -24.51
C LYS A 236 -2.22 8.08 -23.59
N ILE A 237 -1.16 7.36 -23.25
CA ILE A 237 -0.05 7.88 -22.43
C ILE A 237 0.62 9.05 -23.14
N LEU A 238 1.02 8.87 -24.39
CA LEU A 238 1.66 9.92 -25.19
C LEU A 238 0.74 11.14 -25.36
N ARG A 239 -0.56 10.92 -25.57
CA ARG A 239 -1.54 12.01 -25.62
C ARG A 239 -1.67 12.73 -24.28
N ALA A 240 -1.69 12.03 -23.16
CA ALA A 240 -1.75 12.66 -21.84
C ALA A 240 -0.52 13.56 -21.61
N ILE A 241 0.66 13.12 -22.06
CA ILE A 241 1.89 13.94 -22.05
C ILE A 241 1.70 15.21 -22.89
N VAL A 242 1.15 15.11 -24.11
CA VAL A 242 0.82 16.30 -24.93
C VAL A 242 -0.17 17.21 -24.21
N GLY A 243 -1.27 16.65 -23.70
CA GLY A 243 -2.33 17.40 -23.03
C GLY A 243 -1.85 18.16 -21.80
N TYR A 244 -0.87 17.61 -21.07
CA TYR A 244 -0.24 18.29 -19.94
C TYR A 244 0.50 19.59 -20.36
N MET A 245 1.13 19.59 -21.54
CA MET A 245 1.86 20.75 -22.07
C MET A 245 0.99 21.68 -22.92
N LYS A 246 -0.01 21.11 -23.61
CA LYS A 246 -0.90 21.79 -24.55
C LYS A 246 -2.33 21.28 -24.36
N PRO A 247 -3.06 21.80 -23.34
CA PRO A 247 -4.41 21.34 -23.02
C PRO A 247 -5.43 21.50 -24.15
N THR A 248 -5.19 22.43 -25.08
CA THR A 248 -6.05 22.70 -26.23
C THR A 248 -5.79 21.79 -27.44
N PHE A 249 -4.97 20.76 -27.30
CA PHE A 249 -4.65 19.84 -28.40
C PHE A 249 -5.87 18.98 -28.78
N GLY A 250 -6.67 19.46 -29.74
CA GLY A 250 -7.78 18.73 -30.36
C GLY A 250 -7.39 17.84 -31.55
N GLY A 251 -6.12 17.39 -31.62
CA GLY A 251 -5.59 16.60 -32.73
C GLY A 251 -6.06 15.13 -32.74
N SER A 252 -5.84 14.45 -33.87
CA SER A 252 -6.16 13.02 -34.10
C SER A 252 -5.53 12.08 -33.05
N ASP A 253 -6.16 10.91 -32.83
CA ASP A 253 -5.68 9.81 -31.98
C ASP A 253 -4.52 9.03 -32.61
N GLU A 254 -4.16 9.36 -33.84
CA GLU A 254 -3.06 8.75 -34.55
C GLU A 254 -1.72 8.98 -33.85
N LYS A 255 -1.04 7.88 -33.54
CA LYS A 255 0.26 7.86 -32.85
C LYS A 255 1.30 8.74 -33.52
N GLU A 256 1.37 8.75 -34.85
CA GLU A 256 2.35 9.54 -35.62
C GLU A 256 2.15 11.05 -35.40
N ILE A 257 0.91 11.51 -35.38
CA ILE A 257 0.58 12.93 -35.14
C ILE A 257 0.97 13.32 -33.72
N ILE A 258 0.64 12.48 -32.73
CA ILE A 258 1.03 12.70 -31.33
C ILE A 258 2.56 12.75 -31.18
N LEU A 259 3.29 11.85 -31.84
CA LEU A 259 4.76 11.82 -31.78
C LEU A 259 5.39 13.07 -32.39
N ARG A 260 4.89 13.57 -33.53
CA ARG A 260 5.38 14.82 -34.13
C ARG A 260 5.12 16.02 -33.23
N GLU A 261 3.96 16.08 -32.59
CA GLU A 261 3.67 17.13 -31.63
C GLU A 261 4.60 17.07 -30.41
N LEU A 262 4.84 15.88 -29.86
CA LEU A 262 5.80 15.69 -28.77
C LEU A 262 7.22 16.07 -29.19
N GLN A 263 7.65 15.70 -30.40
CA GLN A 263 8.93 16.15 -30.95
C GLN A 263 9.02 17.67 -30.99
N ASN A 264 7.99 18.36 -31.47
CA ASN A 264 7.97 19.82 -31.50
C ASN A 264 8.03 20.45 -30.10
N LEU A 265 7.24 19.92 -29.16
CA LEU A 265 7.11 20.48 -27.80
C LEU A 265 8.36 20.24 -26.94
N LEU A 266 9.00 19.07 -27.11
CA LEU A 266 10.13 18.61 -26.32
C LEU A 266 11.48 18.72 -27.04
N SER A 267 11.50 19.19 -28.29
CA SER A 267 12.73 19.43 -29.04
C SER A 267 13.67 20.30 -28.22
N ASN A 268 14.90 19.83 -28.09
CA ASN A 268 15.98 20.49 -27.36
C ASN A 268 15.76 20.74 -25.85
N LYS A 269 14.75 20.13 -25.23
CA LYS A 269 14.45 20.29 -23.80
C LYS A 269 14.75 19.03 -22.99
N LYS A 270 15.36 19.17 -21.82
CA LYS A 270 15.44 18.12 -20.82
C LYS A 270 14.08 17.98 -20.14
N TYR A 271 13.45 16.82 -20.30
CA TYR A 271 12.17 16.56 -19.64
C TYR A 271 12.33 15.65 -18.43
N PHE A 272 11.51 15.93 -17.42
CA PHE A 272 11.25 15.08 -16.28
C PHE A 272 9.80 14.59 -16.36
N VAL A 273 9.62 13.30 -16.65
CA VAL A 273 8.29 12.70 -16.80
C VAL A 273 8.05 11.74 -15.65
N VAL A 274 6.89 11.86 -15.00
CA VAL A 274 6.40 10.89 -14.03
C VAL A 274 5.31 10.05 -14.69
N LEU A 275 5.48 8.73 -14.68
CA LEU A 275 4.46 7.75 -15.02
C LEU A 275 4.01 7.07 -13.72
N ASP A 276 2.89 7.53 -13.18
CA ASP A 276 2.37 7.09 -11.89
C ASP A 276 1.43 5.88 -12.03
N ASP A 277 1.50 4.97 -11.05
CA ASP A 277 0.70 3.74 -10.89
C ASP A 277 0.71 2.82 -12.13
N VAL A 278 1.89 2.41 -12.60
CA VAL A 278 2.04 1.50 -13.75
C VAL A 278 1.90 0.03 -13.35
N TRP A 279 0.99 -0.70 -14.02
CA TRP A 279 0.68 -2.11 -13.72
C TRP A 279 1.04 -3.11 -14.83
N ASN A 280 1.24 -2.67 -16.06
CA ASN A 280 1.40 -3.58 -17.20
C ASN A 280 2.80 -4.22 -17.24
N GLU A 281 2.82 -5.56 -17.25
CA GLU A 281 4.03 -6.37 -17.25
C GLU A 281 4.44 -6.89 -18.64
N GLU A 282 3.90 -6.32 -19.73
CA GLU A 282 4.22 -6.74 -21.09
C GLU A 282 5.47 -6.01 -21.61
N PRO A 283 6.61 -6.71 -21.79
CA PRO A 283 7.86 -6.06 -22.17
C PRO A 283 7.81 -5.37 -23.54
N ILE A 284 7.00 -5.90 -24.46
CA ILE A 284 6.85 -5.38 -25.82
C ILE A 284 6.26 -3.97 -25.80
N LEU A 285 5.22 -3.73 -24.98
CA LEU A 285 4.56 -2.42 -24.89
C LEU A 285 5.48 -1.37 -24.26
N TRP A 286 6.27 -1.76 -23.26
CA TRP A 286 7.27 -0.87 -22.70
C TRP A 286 8.38 -0.53 -23.70
N ASN A 287 8.94 -1.53 -24.39
CA ASN A 287 9.97 -1.31 -25.40
C ASN A 287 9.48 -0.35 -26.50
N GLU A 288 8.22 -0.48 -26.90
CA GLU A 288 7.58 0.43 -27.84
C GLU A 288 7.43 1.85 -27.27
N LEU A 289 6.99 2.01 -26.01
CA LEU A 289 6.90 3.32 -25.35
C LEU A 289 8.29 3.98 -25.20
N ARG A 290 9.30 3.21 -24.78
CA ARG A 290 10.69 3.66 -24.69
C ARG A 290 11.23 4.09 -26.05
N ALA A 291 10.95 3.33 -27.11
CA ALA A 291 11.31 3.71 -28.46
C ALA A 291 10.65 5.02 -28.90
N CYS A 292 9.42 5.31 -28.44
CA CYS A 292 8.78 6.60 -28.65
C CYS A 292 9.54 7.74 -27.96
N PHE A 293 9.90 7.60 -26.68
CA PHE A 293 10.69 8.60 -25.96
C PHE A 293 12.04 8.88 -26.62
N LEU A 294 12.73 7.84 -27.12
CA LEU A 294 13.98 7.98 -27.85
C LEU A 294 13.82 8.68 -29.22
N LYS A 295 12.65 8.57 -29.85
CA LYS A 295 12.33 9.27 -31.10
C LYS A 295 11.92 10.74 -30.86
N ILE A 296 11.33 11.04 -29.71
CA ILE A 296 10.84 12.38 -29.36
C ILE A 296 11.99 13.36 -29.18
N ASN A 297 13.02 12.96 -28.43
CA ASN A 297 14.17 13.80 -28.19
C ASN A 297 15.45 12.97 -28.16
N LYS A 298 16.42 13.39 -28.97
CA LYS A 298 17.77 12.80 -29.00
C LYS A 298 18.71 13.45 -27.97
N ASN A 299 18.30 14.55 -27.34
CA ASN A 299 19.11 15.27 -26.37
C ASN A 299 19.21 14.51 -25.05
N MET A 300 20.37 14.66 -24.45
CA MET A 300 20.81 13.91 -23.27
C MET A 300 20.26 14.53 -21.99
N GLY A 301 20.09 13.70 -20.97
CA GLY A 301 19.75 14.15 -19.62
C GLY A 301 18.26 14.24 -19.28
N SER A 302 17.37 13.68 -20.10
CA SER A 302 15.96 13.51 -19.73
C SER A 302 15.76 12.29 -18.82
N ALA A 303 14.80 12.38 -17.91
CA ALA A 303 14.52 11.34 -16.92
C ALA A 303 13.03 11.00 -16.88
N ILE A 304 12.75 9.72 -16.66
CA ILE A 304 11.42 9.19 -16.43
C ILE A 304 11.42 8.50 -15.07
N VAL A 305 10.53 8.92 -14.18
CA VAL A 305 10.27 8.25 -12.91
C VAL A 305 8.97 7.46 -13.04
N VAL A 306 9.01 6.20 -12.64
CA VAL A 306 7.86 5.30 -12.72
C VAL A 306 7.49 4.89 -11.30
N THR A 307 6.21 4.94 -10.92
CA THR A 307 5.76 4.28 -9.68
C THR A 307 5.03 2.99 -10.03
N THR A 308 5.31 1.91 -9.31
CA THR A 308 4.66 0.62 -9.53
C THR A 308 4.59 -0.20 -8.26
N ARG A 309 3.66 -1.17 -8.24
CA ARG A 309 3.58 -2.21 -7.20
C ARG A 309 4.25 -3.52 -7.62
N SER A 310 4.64 -3.65 -8.88
CA SER A 310 5.21 -4.88 -9.43
C SER A 310 6.71 -4.74 -9.65
N ASP A 311 7.48 -5.63 -9.04
CA ASP A 311 8.91 -5.77 -9.30
C ASP A 311 9.21 -6.13 -10.76
N LYS A 312 8.32 -6.87 -11.42
CA LYS A 312 8.47 -7.24 -12.82
C LYS A 312 8.29 -6.04 -13.75
N VAL A 313 7.33 -5.16 -13.48
CA VAL A 313 7.23 -3.87 -14.19
C VAL A 313 8.51 -3.06 -14.02
N ALA A 314 9.04 -3.00 -12.80
CA ALA A 314 10.27 -2.28 -12.52
C ALA A 314 11.47 -2.85 -13.28
N GLU A 315 11.63 -4.18 -13.31
CA GLU A 315 12.70 -4.85 -14.05
C GLU A 315 12.61 -4.60 -15.57
N ILE A 316 11.39 -4.62 -16.12
CA ILE A 316 11.15 -4.30 -17.54
C ILE A 316 11.54 -2.86 -17.84
N MET A 317 11.21 -1.93 -16.92
CA MET A 317 11.35 -0.49 -17.14
C MET A 317 12.71 0.10 -16.77
N GLU A 318 13.41 -0.51 -15.81
CA GLU A 318 14.63 0.05 -15.28
C GLU A 318 15.73 0.15 -16.33
N THR A 319 16.52 1.22 -16.22
CA THR A 319 17.71 1.38 -17.06
C THR A 319 18.97 1.05 -16.31
N LYS A 320 19.08 1.53 -15.07
CA LYS A 320 20.25 1.34 -14.20
C LYS A 320 19.89 1.16 -12.74
N TYR A 321 18.79 1.74 -12.29
CA TYR A 321 18.44 1.79 -10.89
C TYR A 321 16.93 1.70 -10.71
N ARG A 322 16.52 0.93 -9.70
CA ARG A 322 15.19 0.94 -9.11
C ARG A 322 15.29 1.21 -7.61
N HIS A 323 14.30 1.89 -7.07
CA HIS A 323 14.18 2.18 -5.66
C HIS A 323 13.04 1.36 -5.05
N HIS A 324 13.37 0.44 -4.16
CA HIS A 324 12.37 -0.23 -3.32
C HIS A 324 12.03 0.68 -2.14
N LEU A 325 10.82 1.25 -2.19
CA LEU A 325 10.31 2.05 -1.10
C LEU A 325 10.01 1.15 0.09
N ARG A 326 10.72 1.39 1.20
CA ARG A 326 10.60 0.60 2.42
C ARG A 326 9.39 1.04 3.24
N GLN A 327 9.00 0.21 4.19
CA GLN A 327 8.12 0.61 5.27
C GLN A 327 8.71 1.81 6.03
N LEU A 328 7.82 2.66 6.53
CA LEU A 328 8.21 3.81 7.34
C LEU A 328 8.62 3.34 8.74
N LEU A 329 9.60 3.99 9.36
CA LEU A 329 10.02 3.72 10.74
C LEU A 329 8.92 4.08 11.73
N ASP A 330 8.76 3.26 12.76
CA ASP A 330 7.75 3.36 13.82
C ASP A 330 7.54 4.78 14.38
N ASP A 331 8.61 5.52 14.67
CA ASP A 331 8.50 6.90 15.15
C ASP A 331 7.95 7.87 14.11
N HIS A 332 8.35 7.72 12.85
CA HIS A 332 7.77 8.50 11.75
C HIS A 332 6.32 8.08 11.49
N CYS A 333 5.98 6.81 11.73
CA CYS A 333 4.61 6.30 11.63
C CYS A 333 3.70 6.99 12.65
N TRP A 334 4.18 7.07 13.88
CA TRP A 334 3.52 7.73 14.98
C TRP A 334 3.35 9.23 14.71
N SER A 335 4.44 9.89 14.30
CA SER A 335 4.42 11.32 13.97
C SER A 335 3.39 11.65 12.88
N LEU A 336 3.28 10.79 11.86
CA LEU A 336 2.27 10.94 10.81
C LEU A 336 0.85 10.76 11.37
N PHE A 337 0.62 9.75 12.21
CA PHE A 337 -0.67 9.53 12.86
C PHE A 337 -1.08 10.74 13.72
N GLU A 338 -0.18 11.23 14.58
CA GLU A 338 -0.45 12.38 15.46
C GLU A 338 -0.84 13.63 14.66
N LYS A 339 -0.10 13.91 13.58
CA LYS A 339 -0.40 15.04 12.71
C LYS A 339 -1.77 14.92 12.06
N CYS A 340 -2.16 13.72 11.64
CA CYS A 340 -3.50 13.45 11.09
C CYS A 340 -4.62 13.52 12.16
N ALA A 341 -4.36 13.01 13.36
CA ALA A 341 -5.37 12.83 14.39
C ALA A 341 -5.64 14.10 15.20
N PHE A 342 -4.61 14.92 15.42
CA PHE A 342 -4.62 15.91 16.50
C PHE A 342 -4.28 17.33 16.07
N GLU A 343 -3.81 17.55 14.84
CA GLU A 343 -3.47 18.83 14.19
C GLU A 343 -2.51 19.79 14.94
N SER A 344 -2.25 19.57 16.25
CA SER A 344 -1.34 20.32 17.15
C SER A 344 -1.63 20.10 18.65
N LYS A 345 -2.80 19.57 19.05
CA LYS A 345 -3.14 19.35 20.48
C LYS A 345 -3.05 17.87 20.86
N LEU A 346 -1.89 17.48 21.38
CA LEU A 346 -1.60 16.13 21.84
C LEU A 346 -2.39 15.80 23.12
N PRO A 347 -3.33 14.83 23.09
CA PRO A 347 -3.69 14.15 24.32
C PRO A 347 -2.49 13.34 24.82
N VAL A 348 -2.34 13.20 26.13
CA VAL A 348 -1.34 12.30 26.72
C VAL A 348 -1.78 10.87 26.43
N ILE A 349 -1.24 10.27 25.37
CA ILE A 349 -1.45 8.85 25.05
C ILE A 349 -0.38 8.05 25.79
N SER A 350 -0.81 7.03 26.54
CA SER A 350 0.10 6.10 27.20
C SER A 350 1.05 5.43 26.20
N ASP A 351 2.32 5.29 26.58
CA ASP A 351 3.34 4.60 25.77
C ASP A 351 2.92 3.18 25.37
N VAL A 352 2.11 2.52 26.21
CA VAL A 352 1.56 1.18 25.92
C VAL A 352 0.61 1.21 24.71
N ILE A 353 -0.30 2.19 24.68
CA ILE A 353 -1.26 2.35 23.58
C ILE A 353 -0.53 2.78 22.30
N ARG A 354 0.44 3.69 22.43
CA ARG A 354 1.31 4.08 21.32
C ARG A 354 2.02 2.86 20.71
N ALA A 355 2.65 2.03 21.54
CA ALA A 355 3.35 0.83 21.07
C ALA A 355 2.42 -0.14 20.34
N GLN A 356 1.22 -0.39 20.88
CA GLN A 356 0.21 -1.24 20.25
C GLN A 356 -0.27 -0.69 18.90
N LEU A 357 -0.53 0.61 18.80
CA LEU A 357 -0.96 1.26 17.55
C LEU A 357 0.15 1.23 16.50
N VAL A 358 1.39 1.55 16.89
CA VAL A 358 2.56 1.50 16.00
C VAL A 358 2.76 0.09 15.43
N GLN A 359 2.66 -0.95 16.25
CA GLN A 359 2.72 -2.35 15.80
C GLN A 359 1.59 -2.67 14.81
N LYS A 360 0.38 -2.14 15.03
CA LYS A 360 -0.76 -2.30 14.12
C LYS A 360 -0.58 -1.56 12.80
N PHE A 361 0.09 -0.40 12.80
CA PHE A 361 0.33 0.37 11.58
C PHE A 361 1.25 -0.34 10.58
N GLY A 362 2.10 -1.27 11.04
CA GLY A 362 2.91 -2.15 10.19
C GLY A 362 3.76 -1.42 9.16
N GLY A 363 4.24 -0.21 9.46
CA GLY A 363 5.08 0.54 8.52
C GLY A 363 4.37 1.16 7.30
N ILE A 364 3.04 1.06 7.16
CA ILE A 364 2.26 1.60 6.02
C ILE A 364 1.65 2.99 6.32
N PRO A 365 2.15 4.08 5.69
CA PRO A 365 1.66 5.45 5.89
C PRO A 365 0.14 5.65 5.71
N LEU A 366 -0.46 4.99 4.73
CA LEU A 366 -1.88 5.17 4.42
C LEU A 366 -2.80 4.71 5.56
N ILE A 367 -2.44 3.64 6.27
CA ILE A 367 -3.20 3.15 7.44
C ILE A 367 -3.30 4.25 8.51
N ARG A 368 -2.24 5.03 8.76
CA ARG A 368 -2.27 6.08 9.79
C ARG A 368 -3.11 7.26 9.39
N LYS A 369 -3.09 7.66 8.12
CA LYS A 369 -3.92 8.77 7.65
C LYS A 369 -5.40 8.45 7.85
N VAL A 370 -5.78 7.20 7.61
CA VAL A 370 -7.13 6.69 7.85
C VAL A 370 -7.48 6.74 9.34
N LEU A 371 -6.70 6.05 10.17
CA LEU A 371 -6.97 5.96 11.60
C LEU A 371 -6.92 7.33 12.28
N GLY A 372 -5.97 8.19 11.91
CA GLY A 372 -5.88 9.55 12.41
C GLY A 372 -7.08 10.40 11.96
N GLY A 373 -7.49 10.30 10.69
CA GLY A 373 -8.70 10.96 10.19
C GLY A 373 -9.97 10.53 10.92
N MET A 374 -10.08 9.24 11.27
CA MET A 374 -11.19 8.74 12.09
C MET A 374 -11.16 9.32 13.50
N VAL A 375 -10.01 9.29 14.17
CA VAL A 375 -9.85 9.90 15.49
C VAL A 375 -10.20 11.38 15.46
N LYS A 376 -9.83 12.10 14.40
CA LYS A 376 -10.21 13.50 14.21
C LYS A 376 -11.72 13.66 14.05
N SER A 377 -12.39 12.80 13.28
CA SER A 377 -13.84 12.81 13.08
C SER A 377 -14.59 12.50 14.38
N CYS A 378 -14.15 11.51 15.14
CA CYS A 378 -14.75 11.11 16.42
C CYS A 378 -14.38 12.04 17.60
N LYS A 379 -13.69 13.17 17.37
CA LYS A 379 -13.63 14.26 18.36
C LYS A 379 -14.78 15.25 18.22
N ASN A 380 -15.46 15.24 17.06
CA ASN A 380 -16.68 16.02 16.85
C ASN A 380 -17.94 15.28 17.32
N ASP A 381 -17.84 13.97 17.53
CA ASP A 381 -18.88 13.10 18.11
C ASP A 381 -18.33 12.47 19.41
N GLU A 382 -19.00 12.58 20.54
CA GLU A 382 -18.50 12.33 21.92
C GLU A 382 -18.06 10.86 22.26
N GLU A 383 -17.67 10.02 21.29
CA GLU A 383 -17.55 8.55 21.48
C GLU A 383 -16.14 8.02 21.83
N LEU A 384 -15.05 8.77 21.67
CA LEU A 384 -13.68 8.22 21.79
C LEU A 384 -13.22 7.79 23.19
N GLN A 385 -13.90 8.22 24.27
CA GLN A 385 -13.51 7.80 25.63
C GLN A 385 -14.04 6.40 26.01
N SER A 386 -15.04 5.86 25.30
CA SER A 386 -15.61 4.54 25.61
C SER A 386 -14.82 3.38 24.99
N ASP A 387 -14.21 3.59 23.82
CA ASP A 387 -13.55 2.52 23.04
C ASP A 387 -12.09 2.25 23.45
N PHE A 388 -11.37 3.26 23.94
CA PHE A 388 -9.98 3.08 24.39
C PHE A 388 -9.82 2.87 25.90
N GLY A 389 -10.88 3.09 26.70
CA GLY A 389 -10.85 2.99 28.16
C GLY A 389 -11.25 1.64 28.76
N LYS A 390 -11.98 0.79 28.02
CA LYS A 390 -12.59 -0.43 28.59
C LYS A 390 -11.68 -1.67 28.65
N SER A 391 -10.45 -1.62 28.15
CA SER A 391 -9.53 -2.76 28.19
C SER A 391 -8.54 -2.76 29.36
N SER A 392 -8.69 -1.83 30.33
CA SER A 392 -7.83 -1.77 31.52
C SER A 392 -8.53 -2.07 32.85
N GLU A 393 -9.83 -2.38 32.84
CA GLU A 393 -10.55 -2.86 34.03
C GLU A 393 -11.41 -4.08 33.67
N ASN A 394 -10.74 -5.24 33.61
CA ASN A 394 -11.18 -6.53 34.18
C ASN A 394 -10.16 -7.65 33.91
#